data_AF-A0A950Z7W3-F1
#
_entry.id   AF-A0A950Z7W3-F1
#
_cell.length_a   1.000
_cell.length_b   1.000
_cell.length_c   1.000
_cell.angle_alpha   90.00
_cell.angle_beta   90.00
_cell.angle_gamma   90.00
#
_symmetry.space_group_name_H-M   'P 1'
#
loop_
_entity.id
_entity.type
_entity.pdbx_description
1 polymer ?
#
loop_
_entity_poly.entity_id
_entity_poly.type
_entity_poly.pdbx_seq_one_letter_code
_entity_poly.pdbx_strand_id
1 'polypeptide(L)' 'MKKIDVLARVLLVVGGLNWGLVGIFHFDLVAAIVGRHFGETSPVSSVIYILVGLAAIYEALSWRSIQRRQHGSYSPAAV' A
#
# COMPACT_ATOMS: atom_id res chain seq x y z
N MET A 1 -4.19 16.17 -11.11
CA MET A 1 -3.72 15.78 -9.76
C MET A 1 -4.50 14.60 -9.22
N LYS A 2 -5.72 14.77 -8.64
CA LYS A 2 -6.53 13.73 -7.94
C LYS A 2 -6.46 12.25 -8.42
N LYS A 3 -6.37 11.98 -9.73
CA LYS A 3 -6.27 10.60 -10.27
C LYS A 3 -4.94 9.90 -9.92
N ILE A 4 -3.85 10.66 -9.87
CA ILE A 4 -2.50 10.13 -9.57
C ILE A 4 -2.40 9.74 -8.10
N ASP A 5 -2.99 10.54 -7.20
CA ASP A 5 -3.00 10.28 -5.75
C ASP A 5 -3.73 8.97 -5.42
N VAL A 6 -4.84 8.69 -6.12
CA VAL A 6 -5.58 7.42 -6.02
C VAL A 6 -4.76 6.26 -6.57
N LEU A 7 -4.16 6.42 -7.75
CA LEU A 7 -3.34 5.38 -8.38
C LEU A 7 -2.13 5.01 -7.50
N ALA A 8 -1.39 6.01 -6.98
CA ALA A 8 -0.24 5.80 -6.11
C ALA A 8 -0.62 5.01 -4.84
N ARG A 9 -1.77 5.30 -4.22
CA ARG A 9 -2.24 4.57 -3.03
C ARG A 9 -2.73 3.16 -3.34
N VAL A 10 -3.36 2.93 -4.49
CA VAL A 10 -3.69 1.57 -4.94
C VAL A 10 -2.42 0.75 -5.16
N LEU A 11 -1.40 1.31 -5.81
CA LEU A 11 -0.10 0.64 -6.00
C LEU A 11 0.61 0.39 -4.66
N LEU A 12 0.61 1.34 -3.72
CA LEU A 12 1.18 1.18 -2.38
C LEU A 12 0.52 0.01 -1.64
N VAL A 13 -0.81 -0.05 -1.61
CA VAL A 13 -1.54 -1.11 -0.89
C VAL A 13 -1.30 -2.47 -1.56
N VAL A 14 -1.41 -2.58 -2.88
CA VAL A 14 -1.20 -3.86 -3.59
C VAL A 14 0.24 -4.33 -3.49
N GLY A 15 1.22 -3.45 -3.76
CA GLY A 15 2.64 -3.78 -3.69
C GLY A 15 3.13 -4.08 -2.27
N GLY A 16 2.69 -3.29 -1.29
CA GLY A 16 3.05 -3.50 0.12
C GLY A 16 2.45 -4.78 0.69
N LEU A 17 1.20 -5.12 0.36
CA LEU A 17 0.63 -6.42 0.74
C LEU A 17 1.40 -7.60 0.11
N ASN A 18 1.84 -7.48 -1.15
CA ASN A 18 2.71 -8.49 -1.76
C ASN A 18 4.05 -8.62 -1.02
N TRP A 19 4.67 -7.50 -0.62
CA TRP A 19 5.92 -7.55 0.15
C TRP A 19 5.69 -8.15 1.54
N GLY A 20 4.57 -7.85 2.21
CA GLY A 20 4.20 -8.51 3.46
C GLY A 20 4.08 -10.04 3.32
N LEU A 21 3.47 -10.52 2.22
CA LEU A 21 3.38 -11.95 1.89
C LEU A 21 4.78 -12.57 1.66
N VAL A 22 5.65 -11.88 0.92
CA VAL A 22 7.04 -12.29 0.70
C VAL A 22 7.84 -12.36 2.02
N GLY A 23 7.64 -11.40 2.92
CA GLY A 23 8.37 -11.35 4.19
C GLY A 23 7.95 -12.41 5.21
N ILE A 24 6.69 -12.82 5.22
CA ILE A 24 6.14 -13.80 6.18
C ILE A 24 6.18 -15.23 5.63
N PHE A 25 5.78 -15.42 4.37
CA PHE A 25 5.55 -16.74 3.76
C PHE A 25 6.54 -17.07 2.64
N HIS A 26 7.50 -16.18 2.36
CA HIS A 26 8.44 -16.29 1.22
C HIS A 26 7.73 -16.49 -0.13
N PHE A 27 6.50 -15.98 -0.24
CA PHE A 27 5.62 -16.13 -1.38
C PHE A 27 5.36 -14.77 -2.07
N ASP A 28 5.83 -14.65 -3.31
CA ASP A 28 5.54 -13.50 -4.18
C ASP A 28 4.34 -13.81 -5.09
N LEU A 29 3.20 -13.18 -4.78
CA LEU A 29 1.96 -13.31 -5.55
C LEU A 29 2.10 -12.71 -6.96
N VAL A 30 2.89 -11.64 -7.12
CA VAL A 30 3.14 -11.02 -8.43
C VAL A 30 4.00 -11.95 -9.29
N ALA A 31 5.02 -12.60 -8.70
CA ALA A 31 5.82 -13.60 -9.38
C ALA A 31 4.97 -14.80 -9.82
N ALA A 32 4.09 -15.30 -8.93
CA ALA A 32 3.17 -16.40 -9.22
C ALA A 32 2.16 -16.08 -10.35
N ILE A 33 1.62 -14.85 -10.41
CA ILE A 33 0.69 -14.43 -11.46
C ILE A 33 1.40 -14.16 -12.80
N VAL A 34 2.61 -13.60 -12.77
CA VAL A 34 3.36 -13.21 -13.98
C VAL A 34 4.26 -14.34 -14.51
N GLY A 35 4.29 -15.50 -13.85
CA GLY A 35 5.08 -16.67 -14.27
C GLY A 35 6.59 -16.48 -14.11
N ARG A 36 7.03 -15.65 -13.15
CA ARG A 36 8.46 -15.53 -12.80
C ARG A 36 8.74 -16.31 -11.52
N HIS A 37 9.94 -16.89 -11.43
CA HIS A 37 10.40 -17.49 -10.19
C HIS A 37 10.98 -16.42 -9.25
N PHE A 38 10.61 -16.53 -7.97
CA PHE A 38 11.16 -15.73 -6.90
C PHE A 38 12.47 -16.36 -6.41
N GLY A 39 13.47 -15.54 -6.08
CA GLY A 39 14.81 -16.00 -5.66
C GLY A 39 14.98 -16.11 -4.15
N GLU A 40 16.20 -16.39 -3.69
CA GLU A 40 16.52 -16.40 -2.26
C GLU A 40 16.33 -15.02 -1.62
N THR A 41 15.63 -15.00 -0.49
CA THR A 41 15.47 -13.84 0.37
C THR A 41 16.31 -13.95 1.63
N SER A 42 17.15 -12.95 1.87
CA SER A 42 17.85 -12.82 3.15
C SER A 42 16.86 -12.60 4.30
N PRO A 43 17.13 -13.13 5.51
CA PRO A 43 16.34 -12.83 6.71
C PRO A 43 16.20 -11.32 6.96
N VAL A 44 17.23 -10.54 6.65
CA VAL A 44 17.20 -9.06 6.78
C VAL A 44 16.21 -8.44 5.81
N SER A 45 16.17 -8.92 4.56
CA SER A 45 15.18 -8.49 3.55
C SER A 45 13.76 -8.83 3.99
N SER A 46 13.56 -10.02 4.57
CA SER A 46 12.24 -10.46 5.06
C SER A 46 11.68 -9.52 6.15
N VAL A 47 12.53 -9.06 7.09
CA VAL A 47 12.15 -8.05 8.10
C VAL A 47 11.72 -6.73 7.45
N ILE A 48 12.47 -6.23 6.48
CA ILE A 48 12.12 -4.99 5.76
C ILE A 48 10.78 -5.15 5.01
N TYR A 49 10.57 -6.30 4.35
CA TYR A 49 9.34 -6.58 3.63
C TYR A 49 8.10 -6.69 4.56
N ILE A 50 8.25 -7.27 5.75
CA ILE A 50 7.21 -7.24 6.80
C ILE A 50 6.88 -5.80 7.20
N LEU A 51 7.89 -4.96 7.47
CA LEU A 51 7.69 -3.56 7.85
C LEU A 51 6.97 -2.76 6.75
N VAL A 52 7.31 -2.97 5.48
CA VAL A 52 6.60 -2.35 4.34
C VAL A 52 5.15 -2.84 4.24
N GLY A 53 4.90 -4.13 4.45
CA GLY A 53 3.55 -4.69 4.47
C GLY A 53 2.68 -4.11 5.59
N LEU A 54 3.24 -3.95 6.79
CA LEU A 54 2.57 -3.31 7.93
C LEU A 54 2.26 -1.84 7.65
N ALA A 55 3.18 -1.10 7.02
CA ALA A 55 2.94 0.30 6.63
C ALA A 55 1.80 0.42 5.59
N ALA A 56 1.75 -0.47 4.60
CA ALA A 56 0.69 -0.51 3.60
C ALA A 56 -0.70 -0.85 4.20
N ILE A 57 -0.75 -1.78 5.17
CA ILE A 57 -1.97 -2.08 5.94
C ILE A 57 -2.41 -0.85 6.74
N TYR A 58 -1.49 -0.16 7.42
CA TYR A 58 -1.79 1.04 8.20
C TYR A 58 -2.37 2.15 7.31
N GLU A 59 -1.81 2.38 6.12
CA GLU A 59 -2.32 3.40 5.20
C GLU A 59 -3.69 3.01 4.59
N ALA A 60 -3.92 1.72 4.28
CA ALA A 60 -5.22 1.22 3.84
C ALA A 60 -6.33 1.43 4.90
N LEU A 61 -6.01 1.21 6.18
CA LEU A 61 -6.93 1.46 7.30
C LEU A 61 -7.13 2.96 7.53
N SER A 62 -6.05 3.74 7.49
CA SER A 62 -6.07 5.20 7.67
C SER A 62 -6.90 5.91 6.60
N TRP A 63 -6.86 5.46 5.34
CA TRP A 63 -7.66 6.00 4.23
C TRP A 63 -9.17 6.02 4.54
N ARG A 64 -9.71 4.97 5.18
CA ARG A 64 -11.13 4.95 5.60
C ARG A 64 -11.44 6.00 6.67
N SER A 65 -10.47 6.38 7.50
CA SER A 65 -10.65 7.40 8.54
C SER A 65 -10.63 8.84 7.97
N ILE A 66 -9.83 9.08 6.93
CA ILE A 66 -9.55 10.42 6.39
C ILE A 66 -10.70 11.01 5.56
N GLN A 67 -11.56 10.18 4.96
CA GLN A 67 -12.69 10.65 4.13
C GLN A 67 -13.68 11.58 4.87
N ARG A 68 -13.68 11.59 6.21
CA ARG A 68 -14.53 12.48 7.03
C ARG A 68 -14.00 13.91 7.22
N ARG A 69 -12.87 14.30 6.63
CA ARG A 69 -12.26 15.64 6.86
C ARG A 69 -12.19 16.60 5.66
N GLN A 70 -12.62 16.21 4.45
CA GLN A 70 -12.46 17.07 3.25
C GLN A 70 -13.75 17.68 2.67
N HIS A 71 -14.88 17.60 3.38
CA HIS A 71 -16.15 18.27 3.01
C HIS A 71 -16.48 19.47 3.92
N GLY A 72 -15.49 20.32 4.19
CA GLY A 72 -15.65 21.42 5.16
C GLY A 72 -14.72 22.61 4.96
N SER A 73 -14.73 23.22 3.77
CA SER A 73 -14.31 24.63 3.52
C SER A 73 -14.65 25.08 2.08
N TYR A 74 -15.93 25.08 1.72
CA TYR A 74 -16.43 25.95 0.66
C TYR A 74 -17.55 26.80 1.25
N SER A 75 -17.21 28.02 1.69
CA SER A 75 -18.17 29.05 2.09
C SER A 75 -18.07 30.24 1.14
N PRO A 76 -18.64 30.15 -0.08
CA PRO A 76 -18.74 31.29 -0.99
C PRO A 76 -19.84 32.24 -0.51
N ALA A 77 -19.55 33.01 0.55
CA ALA A 77 -20.46 33.98 1.13
C ALA A 77 -19.71 35.15 1.79
N ALA A 78 -19.16 36.02 0.94
CA ALA A 78 -18.76 37.39 1.28
C ALA A 78 -18.78 38.22 -0.02
N VAL A 79 -19.99 38.61 -0.40
CA VAL A 79 -20.29 39.65 -1.40
C VAL A 79 -20.35 40.98 -0.67
#